data_AF-A0A0G2H5H4-F1
#
_entry.id   AF-A0A0G2H5H4-F1
#
_cell.length_a   1.000
_cell.length_b   1.000
_cell.length_c   1.000
_cell.angle_alpha   90.00
_cell.angle_beta   90.00
_cell.angle_gamma   90.00
#
_symmetry.space_group_name_H-M   'P 1'
#
loop_
_entity.id
_entity.type
_entity.pdbx_description
1 polymer ?
#
loop_
_entity_poly.entity_id
_entity_poly.type
_entity_poly.pdbx_seq_one_letter_code
_entity_poly.pdbx_strand_id
1 'polypeptide(L)'
;MKLSIVSALLFAAGTQACALYQMCHCTNADGTPDDAATKIACKAQGEEAKELINVDGVQKCHFTGDARSGFLRFDKNGLDNCSVREACTAAGALGEDSNCAGKLH
;
A
#
# COMPACT_ATOMS: atom_id res chain seq x y z
N MET A 1 17.42 25.23 -32.08
CA MET A 1 17.22 24.10 -31.15
C MET A 1 16.05 24.46 -30.24
N LYS A 2 14.91 23.77 -30.37
CA LYS A 2 13.72 24.02 -29.54
C LYS A 2 13.88 23.22 -28.26
N LEU A 3 13.98 23.93 -27.12
CA LEU A 3 14.11 23.34 -25.79
C LEU A 3 12.88 22.50 -25.48
N SER A 4 13.08 21.19 -25.32
CA SER A 4 12.10 20.26 -24.77
C SER A 4 11.77 20.66 -23.33
N ILE A 5 10.53 21.07 -23.10
CA ILE A 5 9.98 21.26 -21.76
C ILE A 5 9.55 19.87 -21.29
N VAL A 6 10.42 19.20 -20.54
CA VAL A 6 10.04 18.03 -19.76
C VAL A 6 9.25 18.57 -18.57
N SER A 7 7.92 18.55 -18.67
CA SER A 7 7.03 18.78 -17.53
C SER A 7 7.20 17.62 -16.54
N ALA A 8 8.09 17.80 -15.56
CA ALA A 8 8.09 16.98 -14.37
C ALA A 8 6.82 17.35 -13.56
N LEU A 9 5.76 16.55 -13.72
CA LEU A 9 4.62 16.61 -12.81
C LEU A 9 5.12 16.25 -11.41
N LEU A 10 5.18 17.25 -10.54
CA LEU A 10 5.28 17.06 -9.10
C LEU A 10 4.00 16.36 -8.65
N PHE A 11 4.11 15.05 -8.39
CA PHE A 11 3.03 14.28 -7.76
C PHE A 11 2.78 14.86 -6.38
N ALA A 12 1.68 15.59 -6.24
CA ALA A 12 1.14 15.98 -4.94
C ALA A 12 0.56 14.73 -4.29
N ALA A 13 1.43 13.89 -3.73
CA ALA A 13 1.05 12.70 -2.99
C ALA A 13 0.10 13.12 -1.86
N GLY A 14 -1.15 12.65 -1.93
CA GLY A 14 -2.14 12.89 -0.89
C GLY A 14 -1.53 12.55 0.47
N THR A 15 -1.56 13.53 1.37
CA THR A 15 -1.05 13.44 2.74
C THR A 15 -1.98 12.57 3.59
N GLN A 16 -2.18 11.31 3.23
CA GLN A 16 -2.66 10.31 4.17
C GLN A 16 -1.47 9.99 5.07
N ALA A 17 -1.49 10.47 6.31
CA ALA A 17 -0.44 10.21 7.29
C ALA A 17 -0.12 8.71 7.32
N CYS A 18 1.15 8.34 7.17
CA CYS A 18 1.62 6.96 7.23
C CYS A 18 1.09 6.31 8.51
N ALA A 19 0.09 5.46 8.36
CA ALA A 19 -0.59 4.79 9.43
C ALA A 19 -0.64 3.30 9.11
N LEU A 20 -0.81 2.50 10.15
CA LEU A 20 -0.89 1.06 10.05
C LEU A 20 -2.34 0.64 9.81
N TYR A 21 -2.52 -0.32 8.91
CA TYR A 21 -3.82 -0.86 8.53
C TYR A 21 -3.79 -2.38 8.51
N GLN A 22 -4.97 -3.01 8.62
CA GLN A 22 -5.11 -4.44 8.46
C GLN A 22 -5.08 -4.87 7.00
N MET A 23 -5.65 -4.06 6.10
CA MET A 23 -5.79 -4.43 4.70
C MET A 23 -5.42 -3.27 3.79
N CYS A 24 -4.70 -3.56 2.70
CA CYS A 24 -4.39 -2.59 1.67
C CYS A 24 -4.41 -3.24 0.28
N HIS A 25 -4.69 -2.45 -0.75
CA HIS A 25 -4.52 -2.84 -2.15
C HIS A 25 -4.03 -1.65 -2.99
N CYS A 26 -3.36 -1.96 -4.09
CA CYS A 26 -2.93 -0.96 -5.07
C CYS A 26 -4.11 -0.54 -5.95
N THR A 27 -4.04 0.65 -6.50
CA THR A 27 -5.07 1.19 -7.40
C THR A 27 -4.47 1.58 -8.75
N ASN A 28 -5.30 1.58 -9.79
CA ASN A 28 -5.04 2.16 -11.10
C ASN A 28 -5.27 3.68 -11.05
N ALA A 29 -4.93 4.38 -12.15
CA ALA A 29 -5.10 5.83 -12.26
C ALA A 29 -6.56 6.30 -12.13
N ASP A 30 -7.54 5.43 -12.44
CA ASP A 30 -8.97 5.68 -12.28
C ASP A 30 -9.50 5.32 -10.87
N GLY A 31 -8.61 4.91 -9.96
CA GLY A 31 -8.94 4.49 -8.60
C GLY A 31 -9.47 3.06 -8.48
N THR A 32 -9.59 2.31 -9.60
CA THR A 32 -9.98 0.90 -9.56
C THR A 32 -8.86 0.02 -8.99
N PRO A 33 -9.16 -1.16 -8.42
CA PRO A 33 -8.14 -2.05 -7.89
C PRO A 33 -7.15 -2.55 -8.95
N ASP A 34 -5.87 -2.62 -8.59
CA ASP A 34 -4.82 -3.29 -9.37
C ASP A 34 -4.34 -4.54 -8.64
N ASP A 35 -4.94 -5.68 -8.97
CA ASP A 35 -4.65 -6.97 -8.34
C ASP A 35 -3.21 -7.44 -8.61
N ALA A 36 -2.67 -7.16 -9.80
CA ALA A 36 -1.32 -7.58 -10.19
C ALA A 36 -0.27 -6.84 -9.37
N ALA A 37 -0.39 -5.51 -9.28
CA ALA A 37 0.47 -4.71 -8.43
C ALA A 37 0.28 -5.06 -6.96
N THR A 38 -0.96 -5.29 -6.51
CA THR A 38 -1.25 -5.68 -5.11
C THR A 38 -0.53 -6.96 -4.71
N LYS A 39 -0.51 -7.96 -5.59
CA LYS A 39 0.21 -9.22 -5.35
C LYS A 39 1.71 -9.01 -5.15
N ILE A 40 2.33 -8.15 -5.97
CA ILE A 40 3.76 -7.86 -5.89
C ILE A 40 4.06 -7.02 -4.65
N ALA A 41 3.27 -5.96 -4.43
CA ALA A 41 3.42 -5.06 -3.30
C ALA A 41 3.29 -5.79 -1.97
N CYS A 42 2.32 -6.72 -1.85
CA CYS A 42 2.12 -7.50 -0.62
C CYS A 42 3.35 -8.36 -0.27
N LYS A 43 3.98 -8.99 -1.28
CA LYS A 43 5.23 -9.76 -1.09
C LYS A 43 6.40 -8.87 -0.68
N ALA A 44 6.43 -7.63 -1.16
CA ALA A 44 7.49 -6.66 -0.83
C ALA A 44 7.41 -6.16 0.63
N GLN A 45 6.26 -6.33 1.30
CA GLN A 45 6.10 -5.91 2.70
C GLN A 45 6.82 -6.82 3.71
N GLY A 46 7.53 -7.87 3.26
CA GLY A 46 8.15 -8.89 4.12
C GLY A 46 7.15 -9.95 4.59
N GLU A 47 7.61 -11.20 4.75
CA GLU A 47 6.73 -12.37 4.91
C GLU A 47 6.17 -12.59 6.33
N GLU A 48 6.38 -11.67 7.29
CA GLU A 48 5.79 -11.85 8.62
C GLU A 48 4.30 -11.49 8.64
N ALA A 49 3.48 -12.50 8.91
CA ALA A 49 2.04 -12.40 9.21
C ALA A 49 1.22 -11.58 8.19
N LYS A 50 1.43 -11.86 6.89
CA LYS A 50 0.69 -11.27 5.77
C LYS A 50 0.23 -12.34 4.80
N GLU A 51 -0.93 -12.13 4.21
CA GLU A 51 -1.47 -13.00 3.17
C GLU A 51 -2.19 -12.18 2.10
N LEU A 52 -2.32 -12.76 0.91
CA LEU A 52 -3.19 -12.23 -0.13
C LEU A 52 -4.57 -12.88 0.02
N ILE A 53 -5.58 -12.05 0.25
CA ILE A 53 -6.98 -12.47 0.29
C ILE A 53 -7.75 -11.82 -0.85
N ASN A 54 -8.89 -12.43 -1.20
CA ASN A 54 -9.87 -11.79 -2.07
C ASN A 54 -11.06 -11.34 -1.22
N VAL A 55 -11.40 -10.05 -1.29
CA VAL A 55 -12.57 -9.48 -0.61
C VAL A 55 -13.41 -8.81 -1.68
N ASP A 56 -14.62 -9.33 -1.88
CA ASP A 56 -15.60 -8.81 -2.85
C ASP A 56 -15.04 -8.67 -4.28
N GLY A 57 -14.21 -9.62 -4.71
CA GLY A 57 -13.61 -9.64 -6.04
C GLY A 57 -12.30 -8.86 -6.17
N VAL A 58 -11.80 -8.24 -5.08
CA VAL A 58 -10.57 -7.44 -5.06
C VAL A 58 -9.46 -8.16 -4.30
N GLN A 59 -8.27 -8.29 -4.89
CA GLN A 59 -7.11 -8.75 -4.11
C GLN A 59 -6.70 -7.68 -3.10
N LYS A 60 -6.47 -8.12 -1.87
CA LYS A 60 -5.94 -7.29 -0.79
C LYS A 60 -4.80 -8.00 -0.11
N CYS A 61 -3.76 -7.23 0.23
CA CYS A 61 -2.81 -7.66 1.23
C CYS A 61 -3.49 -7.53 2.59
N HIS A 62 -3.44 -8.59 3.39
CA HIS A 62 -4.05 -8.66 4.72
C HIS A 62 -2.99 -9.01 5.76
N PHE A 63 -2.88 -8.18 6.79
CA PHE A 63 -2.06 -8.45 7.95
C PHE A 63 -2.82 -9.31 8.96
N THR A 64 -2.30 -10.50 9.25
CA THR A 64 -2.90 -11.51 10.14
C THR A 64 -2.24 -11.59 11.51
N GLY A 65 -1.21 -10.78 11.74
CA GLY A 65 -0.47 -10.76 13.00
C GLY A 65 -1.20 -10.03 14.13
N ASP A 66 -0.63 -10.11 15.33
CA ASP A 66 -1.07 -9.24 16.42
C ASP A 66 -0.60 -7.81 16.11
N ALA A 67 -1.55 -6.88 16.07
CA ALA A 67 -1.28 -5.45 15.88
C ALA A 67 -0.38 -4.87 16.98
N ARG A 68 -0.16 -5.58 18.09
CA ARG A 68 0.75 -5.24 19.19
C ARG A 68 1.65 -6.43 19.55
N SER A 69 2.84 -6.53 18.96
CA SER A 69 3.72 -7.70 19.16
C SER A 69 4.88 -7.50 20.13
N GLY A 70 5.13 -6.29 20.64
CA GLY A 70 6.27 -6.03 21.54
C GLY A 70 6.14 -6.68 22.92
N PHE A 71 7.26 -6.96 23.60
CA PHE A 71 7.30 -7.48 24.99
C PHE A 71 6.50 -6.62 25.98
N LEU A 72 6.36 -5.32 25.69
CA LEU A 72 5.53 -4.37 26.43
C LEU A 72 4.35 -3.83 25.61
N ARG A 73 4.05 -4.45 24.45
CA ARG A 73 3.00 -4.07 23.48
C ARG A 73 3.14 -2.65 22.90
N PHE A 74 4.35 -2.10 22.90
CA PHE A 74 4.64 -0.78 22.31
C PHE A 74 4.88 -0.84 20.80
N ASP A 75 5.35 -1.96 20.27
CA ASP A 75 5.55 -2.15 18.83
C ASP A 75 4.20 -2.39 18.16
N LYS A 76 3.84 -1.51 17.23
CA LYS A 76 2.64 -1.65 16.40
C LYS A 76 3.02 -2.29 15.08
N ASN A 77 2.31 -3.36 14.73
CA ASN A 77 2.47 -4.01 13.43
C ASN A 77 1.24 -3.78 12.56
N GLY A 78 1.44 -3.88 11.26
CA GLY A 78 0.39 -3.76 10.26
C GLY A 78 0.96 -3.49 8.89
N LEU A 79 0.08 -3.09 7.98
CA LEU A 79 0.45 -2.55 6.67
C LEU A 79 0.58 -1.04 6.79
N ASP A 80 1.81 -0.54 6.74
CA ASP A 80 2.08 0.89 6.69
C ASP A 80 1.68 1.43 5.30
N ASN A 81 0.69 2.33 5.25
CA ASN A 81 0.16 2.84 3.98
C ASN A 81 1.24 3.46 3.09
N CYS A 82 2.25 4.13 3.66
CA CYS A 82 3.32 4.75 2.88
C CYS A 82 4.25 3.68 2.28
N SER A 83 4.65 2.69 3.07
CA SER A 83 5.44 1.54 2.61
C SER A 83 4.69 0.72 1.56
N VAL A 84 3.38 0.57 1.70
CA VAL A 84 2.54 -0.10 0.69
C VAL A 84 2.42 0.76 -0.57
N ARG A 85 2.25 2.08 -0.46
CA ARG A 85 2.21 2.99 -1.60
C ARG A 85 3.50 2.91 -2.42
N GLU A 86 4.66 2.98 -1.76
CA GLU A 86 5.96 2.84 -2.41
C GLU A 86 6.09 1.50 -3.12
N ALA A 87 5.65 0.41 -2.48
CA ALA A 87 5.64 -0.91 -3.10
C ALA A 87 4.66 -1.02 -4.29
N CYS A 88 3.50 -0.37 -4.24
CA CYS A 88 2.56 -0.30 -5.36
C CYS A 88 3.16 0.44 -6.55
N THR A 89 3.78 1.60 -6.31
CA THR A 89 4.49 2.36 -7.35
C THR A 89 5.63 1.55 -7.95
N ALA A 90 6.43 0.87 -7.12
CA ALA A 90 7.50 -0.01 -7.58
C ALA A 90 6.98 -1.22 -8.38
N ALA A 91 5.77 -1.69 -8.09
CA ALA A 91 5.10 -2.76 -8.81
C ALA A 91 4.43 -2.31 -10.13
N GLY A 92 4.41 -1.00 -10.42
CA GLY A 92 3.85 -0.44 -11.66
C GLY A 92 2.40 0.03 -11.56
N ALA A 93 1.82 0.11 -10.36
CA ALA A 93 0.50 0.69 -10.17
C ALA A 93 0.48 2.17 -10.63
N LEU A 94 -0.59 2.57 -11.30
CA LEU A 94 -0.76 3.92 -11.84
C LEU A 94 -1.55 4.85 -10.92
N GLY A 95 -2.16 4.30 -9.85
CA GLY A 95 -2.84 5.08 -8.83
C GLY A 95 -1.86 5.86 -7.96
N GLU A 96 -2.29 7.01 -7.48
CA GLU A 96 -1.48 7.92 -6.67
C GLU A 96 -1.26 7.40 -5.22
N ASP A 97 -2.09 6.46 -4.78
CA ASP A 97 -2.05 5.90 -3.43
C ASP A 97 -2.50 4.42 -3.40
N SER A 98 -2.14 3.74 -2.31
CA SER A 98 -2.77 2.49 -1.90
C SER A 98 -4.08 2.77 -1.14
N ASN A 99 -5.06 1.91 -1.33
CA ASN A 99 -6.34 1.99 -0.63
C ASN A 99 -6.34 0.99 0.53
N CYS A 100 -6.28 1.54 1.75
CA CYS A 100 -6.16 0.80 2.99
C CYS A 100 -7.41 0.92 3.89
N ALA A 101 -7.71 -0.15 4.62
CA ALA A 101 -8.86 -0.28 5.52
C ALA A 101 -8.48 -0.99 6.83
N GLY A 102 -9.29 -0.81 7.87
CA GLY A 102 -9.04 -1.38 9.20
C GLY A 102 -7.84 -0.73 9.88
N LYS A 103 -7.91 0.58 10.13
CA LYS A 103 -6.83 1.34 10.76
C LYS A 103 -6.49 0.77 12.14
N LEU A 104 -5.20 0.58 12.41
CA LEU A 104 -4.67 0.03 13.66
C LEU A 104 -4.20 1.15 14.59
N HIS A 105 -4.55 1.05 15.89
CA HIS A 105 -4.35 2.08 16.92
C HIS A 105 -3.31 1.73 17.97
#